data_AF-A0AAV0UDZ2-F1
#
_entry.id   AF-A0AAV0UDZ2-F1
#
_cell.length_a   1.000
_cell.length_b   1.000
_cell.length_c   1.000
_cell.angle_alpha   90.00
_cell.angle_beta   90.00
_cell.angle_gamma   90.00
#
_symmetry.space_group_name_H-M   'P 1'
#
loop_
_entity.id
_entity.type
_entity.pdbx_description
1 polymer ?
#
loop_
_entity_poly.entity_id
_entity_poly.type
_entity_poly.pdbx_seq_one_letter_code
_entity_poly.pdbx_strand_id
1 'polypeptide(L)'
;MNGEDEAKRQRFYVVYVPADADKGLEEWAVELPSDKEAQLGCLTDRLRAHFKGNATSESTQQREQETFKQQLVAQMPEGATLTDEMFQMVLQMDSLVDSIPLVLNTPSVKHVGVNMYVDDKGTAKGLATNVRASAIAQACGKMLEVKGDAFIGRVFDNDDDFVRMDFRLSEVSGDAPWVQTAKSQATAAANGHGGAAAGAALARAKAPGKTMLPGSIQRICGADQCSKNGSLRCSRCKAQFYCSAACQKGDWKLHKTGCTR
;
A
#
# COMPACT_ATOMS: atom_id res chain seq x y z
N MET A 1 -6.48 27.54 -10.75
CA MET A 1 -5.30 27.68 -9.88
C MET A 1 -4.82 26.27 -9.58
N ASN A 2 -3.61 25.78 -9.86
CA ASN A 2 -2.39 26.29 -10.48
C ASN A 2 -1.64 25.06 -11.03
N GLY A 3 -1.58 24.86 -12.34
CA GLY A 3 -0.78 23.77 -12.93
C GLY A 3 0.74 24.00 -12.87
N GLU A 4 1.16 25.22 -12.54
CA GLU A 4 2.57 25.62 -12.43
C GLU A 4 3.20 25.35 -11.04
N ASP A 5 2.39 25.12 -10.00
CA ASP A 5 2.87 24.81 -8.64
C ASP A 5 3.17 23.31 -8.44
N GLU A 6 2.44 22.42 -9.11
CA GLU A 6 2.63 20.97 -8.97
C GLU A 6 4.00 20.49 -9.49
N ALA A 7 4.52 21.12 -10.56
CA ALA A 7 5.81 20.76 -11.15
C ALA A 7 7.03 21.16 -10.29
N LYS A 8 6.85 22.04 -9.29
CA LYS A 8 7.91 22.51 -8.38
C LYS A 8 7.81 21.92 -6.98
N ARG A 9 6.79 21.11 -6.73
CA ARG A 9 6.54 20.57 -5.39
C ARG A 9 7.57 19.50 -5.05
N GLN A 10 8.42 19.79 -4.06
CA GLN A 10 9.50 18.90 -3.61
C GLN A 10 9.09 18.00 -2.42
N ARG A 11 7.90 18.22 -1.86
CA ARG A 11 7.41 17.47 -0.70
C ARG A 11 5.88 17.44 -0.65
N PHE A 12 5.36 16.45 0.05
CA PHE A 12 3.95 16.34 0.41
C PHE A 12 3.79 16.07 1.90
N TYR A 13 2.60 16.32 2.44
CA TYR A 13 2.32 16.09 3.86
C TYR A 13 1.41 14.87 4.05
N VAL A 14 1.70 14.10 5.09
CA VAL A 14 0.86 13.03 5.61
C VAL A 14 0.67 13.23 7.11
N VAL A 15 -0.38 12.66 7.68
CA VAL A 15 -0.59 12.71 9.13
C VAL A 15 -0.11 11.42 9.76
N TYR A 16 0.78 11.54 10.74
CA TYR A 16 1.24 10.46 11.59
C TYR A 16 0.33 10.36 12.82
N VAL A 17 -0.14 9.15 13.11
CA VAL A 17 -0.97 8.80 14.25
C VAL A 17 -0.21 7.77 15.10
N PRO A 18 0.57 8.21 16.11
CA PRO A 18 1.31 7.32 16.98
C PRO A 18 0.38 6.37 17.74
N ALA A 19 0.81 5.13 17.94
CA ALA A 19 0.14 4.18 18.84
C ALA A 19 0.18 4.63 20.30
N ASP A 20 1.27 5.29 20.68
CA ASP A 20 1.45 5.91 21.98
C ASP A 20 0.46 7.07 22.16
N ALA A 21 -0.45 6.93 23.12
CA ALA A 21 -1.51 7.90 23.38
C ALA A 21 -0.99 9.22 23.97
N ASP A 22 0.19 9.20 24.60
CA ASP A 22 0.81 10.39 25.20
C ASP A 22 1.44 11.30 24.14
N LYS A 23 1.72 10.77 22.94
CA LYS A 23 2.22 11.53 21.79
C LYS A 23 1.06 12.09 20.98
N GLY A 24 1.10 13.38 20.63
CA GLY A 24 0.12 14.00 19.73
C GLY A 24 0.16 13.43 18.31
N LEU A 25 -0.88 13.71 17.52
CA LEU A 25 -0.80 13.50 16.07
C LEU A 25 0.16 14.52 15.46
N GLU A 26 0.90 14.13 14.43
CA GLU A 26 1.92 14.97 13.81
C GLU A 26 1.74 15.07 12.30
N GLU A 27 2.18 16.17 11.69
CA GLU A 27 2.34 16.27 10.25
C GLU A 27 3.75 15.87 9.84
N TRP A 28 3.86 14.94 8.91
CA TRP A 28 5.13 14.53 8.33
C TRP A 28 5.25 15.07 6.91
N ALA A 29 6.28 15.88 6.69
CA ALA A 29 6.71 16.25 5.35
C ALA A 29 7.51 15.09 4.75
N VAL A 30 7.07 14.55 3.61
CA VAL A 30 7.71 13.48 2.85
C VAL A 30 8.26 14.05 1.57
N GLU A 31 9.53 13.76 1.28
CA GLU A 31 10.17 14.17 0.04
C GLU A 31 9.45 13.56 -1.17
N LEU A 32 9.23 14.39 -2.18
CA LEU A 32 8.63 13.99 -3.43
C LEU A 32 9.74 13.93 -4.50
N PRO A 33 10.15 12.72 -4.94
CA PRO A 33 11.13 12.59 -6.00
C PRO A 33 10.67 13.26 -7.29
N SER A 34 11.59 13.79 -8.09
CA SER A 34 11.27 14.33 -9.42
C SER A 34 10.91 13.23 -10.43
N ASP A 35 11.40 12.01 -10.21
CA ASP A 35 11.09 10.84 -11.02
C ASP A 35 9.69 10.28 -10.70
N LYS A 36 8.83 10.17 -11.71
CA LYS A 36 7.44 9.74 -11.54
C LYS A 36 7.30 8.29 -11.07
N GLU A 37 8.22 7.39 -11.45
CA GLU A 37 8.17 6.00 -10.98
C GLU A 37 8.50 5.93 -9.49
N ALA A 38 9.51 6.68 -9.03
CA ALA A 38 9.89 6.78 -7.62
C ALA A 38 8.80 7.42 -6.74
N GLN A 39 7.96 8.31 -7.28
CA GLN A 39 6.85 8.91 -6.53
C GLN A 39 5.80 7.89 -6.06
N LEU A 40 5.65 6.77 -6.77
CA LEU A 40 4.70 5.70 -6.39
C LEU A 40 5.08 5.10 -5.03
N GLY A 41 6.38 4.78 -4.86
CA GLY A 41 6.92 4.06 -3.69
C GLY A 41 7.43 4.96 -2.55
N CYS A 42 7.69 6.24 -2.80
CA CYS A 42 8.39 7.12 -1.84
C CYS A 42 7.81 7.12 -0.41
N LEU A 43 6.47 7.13 -0.27
CA LEU A 43 5.83 7.04 1.05
C LEU A 43 6.05 5.65 1.66
N THR A 44 5.70 4.59 0.94
CA THR A 44 5.74 3.22 1.47
C THR A 44 7.16 2.78 1.83
N ASP A 45 8.18 3.25 1.10
CA ASP A 45 9.57 2.94 1.44
C ASP A 45 10.00 3.63 2.74
N ARG A 46 9.61 4.89 2.95
CA ARG A 46 9.83 5.59 4.22
C ARG A 46 9.09 4.90 5.37
N LEU A 47 7.82 4.55 5.17
CA LEU A 47 7.02 3.89 6.21
C LEU A 47 7.54 2.50 6.54
N ARG A 48 8.04 1.76 5.55
CA ARG A 48 8.72 0.47 5.78
C ARG A 48 9.94 0.64 6.69
N ALA A 49 10.75 1.69 6.50
CA ALA A 49 11.86 1.98 7.39
C ALA A 49 11.40 2.29 8.83
N HIS A 50 10.32 3.07 8.97
CA HIS A 50 9.70 3.37 10.28
C HIS A 50 9.22 2.11 11.02
N PHE A 51 8.42 1.27 10.35
CA PHE A 51 7.87 0.05 10.96
C PHE A 51 8.93 -1.03 11.25
N LYS A 52 10.08 -0.98 10.58
CA LYS A 52 11.24 -1.80 10.93
C LYS A 52 11.89 -1.33 12.24
N GLY A 53 12.01 -0.02 12.44
CA GLY A 53 12.62 0.56 13.64
C GLY A 53 11.79 0.40 14.91
N ASN A 54 10.46 0.29 14.80
CA ASN A 54 9.53 0.20 15.92
C ASN A 54 9.19 -1.24 16.36
N ALA A 55 9.89 -2.25 15.85
CA ALA A 55 9.76 -3.61 16.38
C ALA A 55 10.20 -3.64 17.86
N THR A 56 9.40 -4.30 18.69
CA THR A 56 9.56 -4.39 20.16
C THR A 56 10.93 -4.94 20.58
N SER A 57 11.31 -4.65 21.84
CA SER A 57 12.59 -4.98 22.52
C SER A 57 13.39 -6.16 21.95
N GLU A 58 14.71 -5.97 21.81
CA GLU A 58 15.70 -6.94 21.29
C GLU A 58 15.44 -8.39 21.73
N SER A 59 15.01 -8.62 22.98
CA SER A 59 14.74 -9.95 23.54
C SER A 59 13.55 -10.69 22.94
N THR A 60 12.47 -9.99 22.59
CA THR A 60 11.27 -10.61 21.99
C THR A 60 11.51 -10.86 20.51
N GLN A 61 12.18 -9.90 19.86
CA GLN A 61 12.57 -9.98 18.46
C GLN A 61 13.54 -11.15 18.21
N GLN A 62 14.55 -11.34 19.06
CA GLN A 62 15.47 -12.48 18.97
C GLN A 62 14.75 -13.82 19.11
N ARG A 63 13.80 -13.93 20.05
CA ARG A 63 13.08 -15.19 20.29
C ARG A 63 12.17 -15.57 19.13
N GLU A 64 11.46 -14.60 18.56
CA GLU A 64 10.63 -14.80 17.37
C GLU A 64 11.48 -15.09 16.12
N GLN A 65 12.61 -14.40 15.97
CA GLN A 65 13.58 -14.66 14.91
C GLN A 65 14.17 -16.07 15.01
N GLU A 66 14.57 -16.53 16.21
CA GLU A 66 15.07 -17.88 16.41
C GLU A 66 14.01 -18.94 16.10
N THR A 67 12.77 -18.72 16.53
CA THR A 67 11.67 -19.65 16.28
C THR A 67 11.35 -19.74 14.79
N PHE A 68 11.33 -18.60 14.09
CA PHE A 68 11.12 -18.54 12.64
C PHE A 68 12.30 -19.15 11.86
N LYS A 69 13.53 -18.92 12.31
CA LYS A 69 14.75 -19.54 11.76
C LYS A 69 14.67 -21.06 11.85
N GLN A 70 14.27 -21.59 13.01
CA GLN A 70 14.11 -23.04 13.20
C GLN A 70 13.04 -23.63 12.28
N GLN A 71 11.90 -22.94 12.10
CA GLN A 71 10.84 -23.39 11.19
C GLN A 71 11.25 -23.37 9.72
N LEU A 72 12.01 -22.35 9.29
CA LEU A 72 12.56 -22.26 7.94
C LEU A 72 13.56 -23.39 7.68
N VAL A 73 14.50 -23.60 8.60
CA VAL A 73 15.49 -24.69 8.50
C VAL A 73 14.81 -26.05 8.42
N ALA A 74 13.72 -26.27 9.16
CA ALA A 74 12.95 -27.52 9.11
C ALA A 74 12.25 -27.78 7.76
N GLN A 75 12.03 -26.75 6.94
CA GLN A 75 11.39 -26.86 5.62
C GLN A 75 12.41 -26.86 4.47
N MET A 76 13.71 -26.75 4.76
CA MET A 76 14.75 -26.72 3.74
C MET A 76 15.17 -28.14 3.31
N PRO A 77 15.60 -28.31 2.04
CA PRO A 77 16.18 -29.56 1.58
C PRO A 77 17.44 -29.93 2.36
N GLU A 78 17.67 -31.23 2.58
CA GLU A 78 18.88 -31.72 3.25
C GLU A 78 20.14 -31.21 2.53
N GLY A 79 21.02 -30.54 3.28
CA GLY A 79 22.30 -30.00 2.79
C GLY A 79 22.30 -28.50 2.43
N ALA A 80 21.15 -27.81 2.49
CA ALA A 80 21.12 -26.36 2.31
C ALA A 80 21.50 -25.63 3.61
N THR A 81 22.45 -24.70 3.54
CA THR A 81 22.88 -23.87 4.67
C THR A 81 22.30 -22.46 4.53
N LEU A 82 21.62 -21.98 5.57
CA LEU A 82 21.04 -20.65 5.60
C LEU A 82 21.98 -19.73 6.37
N THR A 83 22.71 -18.86 5.66
CA THR A 83 23.62 -17.90 6.30
C THR A 83 22.82 -16.83 7.07
N ASP A 84 23.42 -16.26 8.11
CA ASP A 84 22.77 -15.17 8.87
C ASP A 84 22.46 -13.96 7.98
N GLU A 85 23.25 -13.73 6.94
CA GLU A 85 23.00 -12.71 5.90
C GLU A 85 21.77 -13.04 5.06
N MET A 86 21.60 -14.29 4.61
CA MET A 86 20.40 -14.73 3.90
C MET A 86 19.15 -14.68 4.79
N PHE A 87 19.30 -14.99 6.08
CA PHE A 87 18.22 -14.90 7.07
C PHE A 87 17.78 -13.46 7.32
N GLN A 88 18.75 -12.56 7.52
CA GLN A 88 18.48 -11.13 7.65
C GLN A 88 17.85 -10.57 6.38
N MET A 89 18.27 -11.00 5.19
CA MET A 89 17.62 -10.64 3.94
C MET A 89 16.16 -11.12 3.87
N VAL A 90 15.85 -12.35 4.28
CA VAL A 90 14.47 -12.87 4.32
C VAL A 90 13.59 -12.08 5.29
N LEU A 91 14.09 -11.77 6.49
CA LEU A 91 13.38 -10.94 7.47
C LEU A 91 13.20 -9.48 6.99
N GLN A 92 14.20 -8.93 6.30
CA GLN A 92 14.18 -7.57 5.77
C GLN A 92 13.27 -7.42 4.53
N MET A 93 13.06 -8.49 3.76
CA MET A 93 12.18 -8.51 2.60
C MET A 93 10.69 -8.55 2.96
N ASP A 94 10.34 -8.79 4.23
CA ASP A 94 9.00 -9.25 4.61
C ASP A 94 8.24 -8.31 5.58
N SER A 95 8.74 -7.11 5.88
CA SER A 95 7.91 -6.07 6.53
C SER A 95 7.28 -5.21 5.46
N LEU A 96 5.97 -5.32 5.28
CA LEU A 96 5.25 -4.55 4.28
C LEU A 96 4.50 -3.39 4.95
N VAL A 97 4.10 -2.45 4.13
CA VAL A 97 3.17 -1.41 4.51
C VAL A 97 1.83 -1.85 3.94
N ASP A 98 0.85 -2.10 4.81
CA ASP A 98 -0.51 -2.34 4.35
C ASP A 98 -1.20 -1.00 4.11
N SER A 99 -1.92 -0.88 2.98
CA SER A 99 -2.58 0.34 2.55
C SER A 99 -4.09 0.14 2.53
N ILE A 100 -4.76 0.70 3.51
CA ILE A 100 -6.19 0.54 3.76
C ILE A 100 -6.93 1.77 3.20
N PRO A 101 -7.72 1.63 2.13
CA PRO A 101 -8.36 2.77 1.50
C PRO A 101 -9.55 3.27 2.32
N LEU A 102 -9.40 4.40 3.00
CA LEU A 102 -10.49 5.08 3.73
C LEU A 102 -11.51 5.68 2.77
N VAL A 103 -11.04 6.41 1.76
CA VAL A 103 -11.84 6.90 0.62
C VAL A 103 -11.31 6.24 -0.65
N LEU A 104 -12.20 5.54 -1.37
CA LEU A 104 -11.91 4.99 -2.70
C LEU A 104 -11.87 6.12 -3.73
N ASN A 105 -10.85 6.12 -4.57
CA ASN A 105 -10.58 7.07 -5.66
C ASN A 105 -11.52 6.88 -6.87
N THR A 106 -12.82 6.94 -6.66
CA THR A 106 -13.83 6.81 -7.73
C THR A 106 -14.00 8.10 -8.54
N PRO A 107 -14.59 8.04 -9.76
CA PRO A 107 -14.90 9.26 -10.53
C PRO A 107 -15.75 10.28 -9.78
N SER A 108 -16.67 9.84 -8.91
CA SER A 108 -17.52 10.70 -8.09
C SER A 108 -16.74 11.57 -7.09
N VAL A 109 -15.54 11.15 -6.69
CA VAL A 109 -14.62 11.92 -5.83
C VAL A 109 -13.45 12.49 -6.63
N LYS A 110 -13.63 12.61 -7.95
CA LYS A 110 -12.60 13.11 -8.88
C LYS A 110 -11.29 12.34 -8.77
N HIS A 111 -11.36 11.02 -8.55
CA HIS A 111 -10.20 10.15 -8.42
C HIS A 111 -9.24 10.49 -7.27
N VAL A 112 -9.71 11.25 -6.27
CA VAL A 112 -8.96 11.53 -5.05
C VAL A 112 -9.31 10.50 -3.98
N GLY A 113 -8.32 9.73 -3.54
CA GLY A 113 -8.42 8.76 -2.46
C GLY A 113 -7.69 9.20 -1.20
N VAL A 114 -8.11 8.64 -0.07
CA VAL A 114 -7.44 8.79 1.24
C VAL A 114 -7.15 7.40 1.75
N ASN A 115 -5.88 7.12 2.06
CA ASN A 115 -5.41 5.81 2.51
C ASN A 115 -4.83 5.93 3.92
N MET A 116 -5.11 4.92 4.73
CA MET A 116 -4.41 4.66 5.99
C MET A 116 -3.34 3.60 5.75
N TYR A 117 -2.11 3.90 6.13
CA TYR A 117 -0.96 3.02 6.02
C TYR A 117 -0.58 2.50 7.40
N VAL A 118 -0.47 1.18 7.54
CA VAL A 118 -0.19 0.50 8.80
C VAL A 118 0.87 -0.58 8.61
N ASP A 119 1.42 -1.06 9.72
CA ASP A 119 2.29 -2.24 9.73
C ASP A 119 1.46 -3.51 9.47
N ASP A 120 1.74 -4.22 8.38
CA ASP A 120 1.03 -5.46 8.01
C ASP A 120 1.21 -6.57 9.05
N LYS A 121 2.27 -6.46 9.86
CA LYS A 121 2.63 -7.40 10.92
C LYS A 121 2.36 -6.85 12.32
N GLY A 122 1.62 -5.76 12.47
CA GLY A 122 1.38 -5.15 13.79
C GLY A 122 0.84 -6.13 14.83
N THR A 123 -0.06 -7.03 14.44
CA THR A 123 -0.56 -8.11 15.32
C THR A 123 0.51 -9.14 15.66
N ALA A 124 1.29 -9.59 14.67
CA ALA A 124 2.33 -10.60 14.86
C ALA A 124 3.47 -10.08 15.74
N LYS A 125 3.81 -8.79 15.60
CA LYS A 125 4.79 -8.07 16.44
C LYS A 125 4.27 -7.74 17.84
N GLY A 126 3.02 -8.08 18.16
CA GLY A 126 2.40 -7.76 19.44
C GLY A 126 2.27 -6.26 19.73
N LEU A 127 2.16 -5.42 18.68
CA LEU A 127 2.07 -3.97 18.87
C LEU A 127 0.76 -3.59 19.57
N ALA A 128 0.82 -2.53 20.38
CA ALA A 128 -0.34 -2.01 21.08
C ALA A 128 -1.44 -1.54 20.10
N THR A 129 -2.70 -1.64 20.53
CA THR A 129 -3.82 -1.11 19.76
C THR A 129 -3.76 0.41 19.71
N ASN A 130 -3.71 0.95 18.50
CA ASN A 130 -3.80 2.38 18.26
C ASN A 130 -5.27 2.79 18.24
N VAL A 131 -5.75 3.21 19.40
CA VAL A 131 -7.16 3.58 19.62
C VAL A 131 -7.57 4.74 18.70
N ARG A 132 -6.68 5.71 18.47
CA ARG A 132 -6.95 6.89 17.64
C ARG A 132 -7.06 6.52 16.15
N ALA A 133 -6.11 5.74 15.63
CA ALA A 133 -6.19 5.27 14.25
C ALA A 133 -7.41 4.36 14.03
N SER A 134 -7.70 3.47 14.98
CA SER A 134 -8.89 2.63 14.94
C SER A 134 -10.18 3.46 14.94
N ALA A 135 -10.26 4.51 15.76
CA ALA A 135 -11.40 5.43 15.78
C ALA A 135 -11.58 6.19 14.45
N ILE A 136 -10.48 6.61 13.80
CA ILE A 136 -10.54 7.24 12.47
C ILE A 136 -11.09 6.26 11.43
N ALA A 137 -10.61 5.01 11.43
CA ALA A 137 -11.11 3.97 10.52
C ALA A 137 -12.60 3.69 10.76
N GLN A 138 -13.03 3.61 12.02
CA GLN A 138 -14.43 3.42 12.41
C GLN A 138 -15.31 4.60 11.98
N ALA A 139 -14.84 5.84 12.12
CA ALA A 139 -15.55 7.02 11.64
C ALA A 139 -15.77 6.98 10.11
N CYS A 140 -14.82 6.38 9.39
CA CYS A 140 -14.91 6.10 7.94
C CYS A 140 -15.80 4.89 7.59
N GLY A 141 -16.44 4.25 8.57
CA GLY A 141 -17.30 3.08 8.36
C GLY A 141 -16.56 1.75 8.25
N LYS A 142 -15.30 1.67 8.69
CA LYS A 142 -14.50 0.43 8.70
C LYS A 142 -14.33 -0.10 10.10
N MET A 143 -14.79 -1.34 10.34
CA MET A 143 -14.54 -2.04 11.60
C MET A 143 -13.14 -2.67 11.55
N LEU A 144 -12.13 -1.84 11.84
CA LEU A 144 -10.72 -2.21 11.83
C LEU A 144 -10.09 -1.87 13.19
N GLU A 145 -9.36 -2.82 13.75
CA GLU A 145 -8.48 -2.58 14.88
C GLU A 145 -7.04 -2.39 14.35
N VAL A 146 -6.51 -1.19 14.50
CA VAL A 146 -5.15 -0.84 14.05
C VAL A 146 -4.15 -1.17 15.15
N LYS A 147 -3.11 -1.94 14.82
CA LYS A 147 -2.00 -2.29 15.72
C LYS A 147 -0.76 -1.47 15.37
N GLY A 148 -0.20 -0.79 16.35
CA GLY A 148 0.96 0.07 16.16
C GLY A 148 0.64 1.38 15.44
N ASP A 149 1.69 2.02 14.96
CA ASP A 149 1.63 3.33 14.33
C ASP A 149 0.84 3.30 13.02
N ALA A 150 0.19 4.43 12.70
CA ALA A 150 -0.54 4.60 11.46
C ALA A 150 -0.21 5.93 10.79
N PHE A 151 -0.36 5.97 9.47
CA PHE A 151 -0.17 7.18 8.67
C PHE A 151 -1.36 7.38 7.74
N ILE A 152 -1.77 8.61 7.52
CA ILE A 152 -2.88 8.93 6.61
C ILE A 152 -2.36 9.83 5.50
N GLY A 153 -2.55 9.41 4.25
CA GLY A 153 -2.13 10.14 3.07
C GLY A 153 -3.23 10.26 2.03
N ARG A 154 -3.11 11.28 1.18
CA ARG A 154 -4.02 11.54 0.06
C ARG A 154 -3.31 11.31 -1.27
N VAL A 155 -4.02 10.74 -2.22
CA VAL A 155 -3.52 10.48 -3.58
C VAL A 155 -4.60 10.84 -4.58
N PHE A 156 -4.20 11.38 -5.72
CA PHE A 156 -5.01 11.34 -6.93
C PHE A 156 -4.50 10.17 -7.78
N ASP A 157 -5.40 9.31 -8.22
CA ASP A 157 -5.10 8.18 -9.12
C ASP A 157 -6.32 7.86 -9.99
N ASN A 158 -6.22 8.15 -11.28
CA ASN A 158 -7.26 7.88 -12.29
C ASN A 158 -6.83 6.79 -13.28
N ASP A 159 -5.91 5.90 -12.89
CA ASP A 159 -5.23 4.89 -13.72
C ASP A 159 -4.26 5.46 -14.77
N ASP A 160 -4.44 6.68 -15.25
CA ASP A 160 -3.55 7.32 -16.22
C ASP A 160 -2.44 8.13 -15.54
N ASP A 161 -2.80 8.84 -14.48
CA ASP A 161 -1.98 9.79 -13.74
C ASP A 161 -2.04 9.47 -12.25
N PHE A 162 -0.90 9.63 -11.58
CA PHE A 162 -0.75 9.45 -10.14
C PHE A 162 -0.09 10.69 -9.54
N VAL A 163 -0.69 11.23 -8.48
CA VAL A 163 -0.16 12.40 -7.77
C VAL A 163 -0.30 12.22 -6.27
N ARG A 164 0.82 12.35 -5.53
CA ARG A 164 0.79 12.47 -4.06
C ARG A 164 0.24 13.84 -3.68
N MET A 165 -0.81 13.89 -2.89
CA MET A 165 -1.43 15.14 -2.45
C MET A 165 -1.10 15.40 -0.98
N ASP A 166 -1.14 16.68 -0.57
CA ASP A 166 -1.00 17.01 0.85
C ASP A 166 -2.17 16.40 1.60
N PHE A 167 -1.96 15.92 2.81
CA PHE A 167 -3.00 15.59 3.79
C PHE A 167 -2.55 16.16 5.13
N ARG A 168 -3.27 17.16 5.60
CA ARG A 168 -2.87 17.98 6.76
C ARG A 168 -3.58 17.51 8.02
N LEU A 169 -2.93 17.74 9.16
CA LEU A 169 -3.48 17.44 10.48
C LEU A 169 -4.76 18.22 10.74
N SER A 170 -4.86 19.45 10.21
CA SER A 170 -6.09 20.25 10.28
C SER A 170 -7.30 19.59 9.60
N GLU A 171 -7.09 18.58 8.75
CA GLU A 171 -8.17 17.86 8.05
C GLU A 171 -8.62 16.61 8.81
N VAL A 172 -7.94 16.23 9.90
CA VAL A 172 -8.30 15.07 10.72
C VAL A 172 -9.33 15.49 11.76
N SER A 173 -10.58 15.57 11.30
CA SER A 173 -11.75 15.80 12.15
C SER A 173 -12.84 14.78 11.84
N GLY A 174 -13.61 14.38 12.87
CA GLY A 174 -14.68 13.38 12.71
C GLY A 174 -15.84 13.83 11.82
N ASP A 175 -16.01 15.14 11.63
CA ASP A 175 -17.00 15.76 10.76
C ASP A 175 -16.43 16.22 9.40
N ALA A 176 -15.15 15.93 9.13
CA ALA A 176 -14.52 16.34 7.88
C ALA A 176 -15.26 15.74 6.65
N PRO A 177 -15.42 16.49 5.54
CA PRO A 177 -16.17 16.02 4.38
C PRO A 177 -15.66 14.69 3.79
N TRP A 178 -14.36 14.44 3.87
CA TRP A 178 -13.77 13.19 3.39
C TRP A 178 -14.18 11.98 4.25
N VAL A 179 -14.41 12.16 5.56
CA VAL A 179 -14.91 11.10 6.47
C VAL A 179 -16.35 10.74 6.13
N GLN A 180 -17.20 11.75 5.88
CA GLN A 180 -18.58 11.51 5.44
C GLN A 180 -18.64 10.79 4.09
N THR A 181 -17.73 11.15 3.18
CA THR A 181 -17.57 10.48 1.88
C THR A 181 -17.16 9.02 2.08
N ALA A 182 -16.15 8.76 2.92
CA ALA A 182 -15.69 7.41 3.27
C ALA A 182 -16.83 6.55 3.83
N LYS A 183 -17.56 7.09 4.81
CA LYS A 183 -18.70 6.41 5.45
C LYS A 183 -19.81 6.09 4.45
N SER A 184 -20.10 7.00 3.52
CA SER A 184 -21.08 6.80 2.46
C SER A 184 -20.65 5.68 1.51
N GLN A 185 -19.38 5.66 1.11
CA GLN A 185 -18.82 4.59 0.26
C GLN A 185 -18.84 3.23 0.98
N ALA A 186 -18.48 3.17 2.26
CA ALA A 186 -18.52 1.95 3.06
C ALA A 186 -19.95 1.39 3.18
N THR A 187 -20.93 2.27 3.40
CA THR A 187 -22.35 1.89 3.47
C THR A 187 -22.85 1.37 2.12
N ALA A 188 -22.50 2.03 1.01
CA ALA A 188 -22.87 1.59 -0.33
C ALA A 188 -22.28 0.23 -0.71
N ALA A 189 -21.04 -0.05 -0.26
CA ALA A 189 -20.39 -1.34 -0.44
C ALA A 189 -21.07 -2.46 0.37
N ALA A 190 -21.45 -2.17 1.63
CA ALA A 190 -22.18 -3.13 2.48
C ALA A 190 -23.58 -3.47 1.94
N ASN A 191 -24.25 -2.51 1.31
CA ASN A 191 -25.61 -2.67 0.78
C ASN A 191 -25.67 -3.22 -0.65
N GLY A 192 -24.54 -3.60 -1.26
CA GLY A 192 -24.51 -4.23 -2.59
C GLY A 192 -24.90 -3.33 -3.78
N HIS A 193 -25.08 -2.02 -3.56
CA HIS A 193 -25.45 -1.04 -4.60
C HIS A 193 -24.23 -0.22 -5.09
N GLY A 194 -23.08 -0.33 -4.43
CA GLY A 194 -21.81 0.13 -4.98
C GLY A 194 -21.37 -0.83 -6.08
N GLY A 195 -21.39 -0.39 -7.35
CA GLY A 195 -21.07 -1.16 -8.55
C GLY A 195 -20.22 -2.41 -8.29
N ALA A 196 -20.89 -3.57 -8.34
CA ALA A 196 -20.37 -4.90 -8.01
C ALA A 196 -19.31 -5.44 -9.01
N ALA A 197 -18.50 -4.55 -9.61
CA ALA A 197 -17.40 -4.92 -10.49
C ALA A 197 -16.02 -4.41 -10.00
N ALA A 198 -15.95 -3.49 -9.02
CA ALA A 198 -14.66 -2.92 -8.58
C ALA A 198 -14.23 -3.29 -7.15
N GLY A 199 -15.17 -3.66 -6.26
CA GLY A 199 -14.87 -3.86 -4.83
C GLY A 199 -14.95 -5.31 -4.30
N ALA A 200 -15.60 -6.22 -5.02
CA ALA A 200 -15.96 -7.54 -4.49
C ALA A 200 -14.90 -8.65 -4.71
N ALA A 201 -13.80 -8.38 -5.40
CA ALA A 201 -12.74 -9.37 -5.63
C ALA A 201 -11.70 -9.49 -4.48
N LEU A 202 -11.71 -8.58 -3.49
CA LEU A 202 -10.66 -8.52 -2.47
C LEU A 202 -11.01 -9.19 -1.12
N ALA A 203 -12.25 -9.65 -0.90
CA ALA A 203 -12.68 -10.20 0.39
C ALA A 203 -12.84 -11.73 0.45
N ARG A 204 -12.50 -12.47 -0.62
CA ARG A 204 -12.51 -13.95 -0.61
C ARG A 204 -11.27 -14.54 -1.26
N ALA A 205 -10.16 -14.52 -0.54
CA ALA A 205 -9.03 -15.43 -0.77
C ALA A 205 -8.27 -15.69 0.55
N LYS A 206 -8.84 -16.52 1.42
CA LYS A 206 -8.06 -17.24 2.44
C LYS A 206 -7.77 -18.64 1.91
N ALA A 207 -6.59 -18.84 1.33
CA ALA A 207 -5.85 -20.12 1.20
C ALA A 207 -4.49 -19.87 0.51
N PRO A 208 -3.45 -20.68 0.76
CA PRO A 208 -2.06 -20.25 0.79
C PRO A 208 -1.37 -20.31 -0.57
N GLY A 209 -0.46 -19.36 -0.79
CA GLY A 209 0.51 -19.42 -1.89
C GLY A 209 0.65 -18.10 -2.64
N LYS A 210 1.83 -17.48 -2.46
CA LYS A 210 2.35 -16.28 -3.14
C LYS A 210 1.79 -14.95 -2.64
N THR A 211 2.55 -14.36 -1.73
CA THR A 211 2.50 -13.00 -1.21
C THR A 211 2.42 -11.98 -2.35
N MET A 212 1.33 -11.20 -2.41
CA MET A 212 1.22 -9.98 -3.20
C MET A 212 0.60 -8.88 -2.34
N LEU A 213 1.19 -7.68 -2.44
CA LEU A 213 0.75 -6.45 -1.78
C LEU A 213 -0.64 -6.01 -2.29
N PRO A 214 -1.62 -5.70 -1.41
CA PRO A 214 -2.90 -5.11 -1.81
C PRO A 214 -2.83 -3.58 -1.82
N GLY A 215 -3.30 -2.94 -2.90
CA GLY A 215 -3.55 -1.48 -2.94
C GLY A 215 -2.96 -0.73 -4.14
N SER A 216 -2.20 -1.40 -5.00
CA SER A 216 -1.91 -0.91 -6.35
C SER A 216 -2.31 -2.04 -7.28
N ILE A 217 -3.05 -1.76 -8.36
CA ILE A 217 -3.11 -2.70 -9.48
C ILE A 217 -1.65 -2.84 -9.91
N GLN A 218 -0.98 -3.91 -9.48
CA GLN A 218 0.40 -4.18 -9.84
C GLN A 218 0.39 -4.33 -11.36
N ARG A 219 0.88 -3.30 -12.05
CA ARG A 219 0.98 -3.27 -13.51
C ARG A 219 2.14 -4.17 -13.90
N ILE A 220 2.03 -5.47 -13.70
CA ILE A 220 3.13 -6.39 -13.99
C ILE A 220 3.34 -6.45 -15.50
N CYS A 221 4.60 -6.50 -15.93
CA CYS A 221 4.94 -6.68 -17.32
C CYS A 221 4.28 -7.95 -17.88
N GLY A 222 3.56 -7.82 -19.00
CA GLY A 222 2.88 -8.93 -19.68
C GLY A 222 3.78 -9.86 -20.47
N ALA A 223 5.09 -9.58 -20.53
CA ALA A 223 6.02 -10.45 -21.25
C ALA A 223 6.28 -11.74 -20.48
N ASP A 224 6.26 -12.87 -21.20
CA ASP A 224 6.67 -14.16 -20.67
C ASP A 224 8.08 -14.05 -20.06
N GLN A 225 8.24 -14.60 -18.86
CA GLN A 225 9.45 -14.53 -18.03
C GLN A 225 9.86 -13.13 -17.52
N CYS A 226 8.96 -12.13 -17.54
CA CYS A 226 9.23 -10.80 -16.97
C CYS A 226 8.37 -10.51 -15.73
N SER A 227 9.01 -10.31 -14.58
CA SER A 227 8.35 -9.95 -13.31
C SER A 227 8.53 -8.48 -12.91
N LYS A 228 9.07 -7.65 -13.82
CA LYS A 228 9.27 -6.22 -13.57
C LYS A 228 7.94 -5.45 -13.63
N ASN A 229 7.89 -4.33 -12.94
CA ASN A 229 6.78 -3.40 -13.04
C ASN A 229 6.73 -2.79 -14.45
N GLY A 230 5.53 -2.72 -14.99
CA GLY A 230 5.20 -2.24 -16.31
C GLY A 230 4.82 -0.77 -16.27
N SER A 231 5.74 0.09 -16.71
CA SER A 231 5.54 1.53 -16.86
C SER A 231 4.94 1.93 -18.21
N LEU A 232 4.98 1.03 -19.20
CA LEU A 232 4.36 1.22 -20.51
C LEU A 232 3.08 0.39 -20.60
N ARG A 233 2.15 0.81 -21.46
CA ARG A 233 0.95 0.02 -21.80
C ARG A 233 0.77 -0.12 -23.30
N CYS A 234 0.07 -1.15 -23.72
CA CYS A 234 -0.26 -1.34 -25.13
C CYS A 234 -1.03 -0.12 -25.65
N SER A 235 -0.50 0.54 -26.67
CA SER A 235 -1.11 1.74 -27.26
C SER A 235 -2.44 1.47 -27.95
N ARG A 236 -2.76 0.20 -28.24
CA ARG A 236 -4.00 -0.22 -28.91
C ARG A 236 -5.14 -0.49 -27.94
N CYS A 237 -4.94 -1.38 -26.96
CA CYS A 237 -6.00 -1.78 -26.01
C CYS A 237 -5.93 -1.10 -24.65
N LYS A 238 -4.78 -0.49 -24.32
CA LYS A 238 -4.46 0.12 -23.01
C LYS A 238 -4.58 -0.82 -21.79
N ALA A 239 -4.92 -2.10 -21.99
CA ALA A 239 -5.19 -3.08 -20.94
C ALA A 239 -3.95 -3.88 -20.49
N GLN A 240 -2.95 -4.08 -21.37
CA GLN A 240 -1.72 -4.82 -21.03
C GLN A 240 -0.54 -3.87 -20.77
N PHE A 241 0.22 -4.14 -19.72
CA PHE A 241 1.37 -3.34 -19.29
C PHE A 241 2.70 -4.04 -19.59
N TYR A 242 3.77 -3.27 -19.81
CA TYR A 242 5.12 -3.74 -20.14
C TYR A 242 6.18 -2.86 -19.49
N CYS A 243 7.29 -3.45 -19.04
CA CYS A 243 8.41 -2.66 -18.50
C CYS A 243 9.28 -2.01 -19.59
N SER A 244 9.12 -2.43 -20.86
CA SER A 244 9.88 -1.90 -21.99
C SER A 244 9.20 -2.24 -23.33
N ALA A 245 9.53 -1.49 -24.39
CA ALA A 245 9.09 -1.79 -25.74
C ALA A 245 9.61 -3.16 -26.24
N ALA A 246 10.73 -3.66 -25.71
CA ALA A 246 11.25 -4.98 -26.02
C ALA A 246 10.33 -6.08 -25.47
N CYS A 247 9.87 -5.94 -24.23
CA CYS A 247 8.89 -6.84 -23.62
C CYS A 247 7.55 -6.82 -24.35
N GLN A 248 7.08 -5.63 -24.78
CA GLN A 248 5.87 -5.52 -25.60
C GLN A 248 6.01 -6.27 -26.93
N LYS A 249 7.13 -6.12 -27.63
CA LYS A 249 7.38 -6.81 -28.91
C LYS A 249 7.53 -8.32 -28.73
N GLY A 250 8.14 -8.75 -27.64
CA GLY A 250 8.27 -10.17 -27.29
C GLY A 250 6.91 -10.83 -27.04
N ASP A 251 6.05 -10.17 -26.26
CA ASP A 251 4.70 -10.64 -25.95
C ASP A 251 3.71 -10.50 -27.13
N TRP A 252 4.00 -9.66 -28.13
CA TRP A 252 3.07 -9.34 -29.21
C TRP A 252 2.50 -10.57 -29.94
N LYS A 253 3.27 -11.67 -30.04
CA LYS A 253 2.79 -12.91 -30.66
C LYS A 253 1.57 -13.50 -29.94
N LEU A 254 1.52 -13.39 -28.61
CA LEU A 254 0.43 -13.85 -27.76
C LEU A 254 -0.60 -12.75 -27.54
N HIS A 255 -0.16 -11.53 -27.23
CA HIS A 255 -1.09 -10.43 -26.94
C HIS A 255 -1.98 -10.04 -28.13
N LYS A 256 -1.48 -10.12 -29.38
CA LYS A 256 -2.23 -9.68 -30.57
C LYS A 256 -3.54 -10.44 -30.80
N THR A 257 -3.68 -11.67 -30.29
CA THR A 257 -4.89 -12.48 -30.49
C THR A 257 -6.06 -11.95 -29.65
N GLY A 258 -5.78 -11.32 -28.51
CA GLY A 258 -6.79 -10.71 -27.62
C GLY A 258 -6.80 -9.17 -27.64
N CYS A 259 -5.90 -8.52 -28.39
CA CYS A 259 -5.75 -7.06 -28.40
C CYS A 259 -6.86 -6.37 -29.20
N THR A 260 -7.90 -5.90 -28.49
CA THR A 260 -9.03 -5.13 -29.02
C THR A 260 -8.97 -3.67 -28.54
N ARG A 261 -9.54 -2.73 -29.31
CA ARG A 261 -9.52 -1.30 -28.98
C ARG A 261 -10.53 -0.97 -27.89
#